data_AF-A0AAV0D2P7-F1
#
_entry.id   AF-A0AAV0D2P7-F1
#
_cell.length_a   1.000
_cell.length_b   1.000
_cell.length_c   1.000
_cell.angle_alpha   90.00
_cell.angle_beta   90.00
_cell.angle_gamma   90.00
#
_symmetry.space_group_name_H-M   'P 1'
#
loop_
_entity.id
_entity.type
_entity.pdbx_description
1 polymer ?
#
loop_
_entity_poly.entity_id
_entity_poly.type
_entity_poly.pdbx_seq_one_letter_code
_entity_poly.pdbx_strand_id
1 'polypeptide(L)'
;MMVGNGKSRWLLVAAVTFLGIVVPAKPHNYGDALYKSILFFQGQRSGHLPESQRTYGITWRGDSALHDGDDVRVDLVGGYYDAGDNVKFNFPMAFTTTMLSWSVLEYWREMGSEELENAKEAIKWATDYMMKATSKVSDGVVFVQVGEPYSDHTSWQRPEDMTTDRTAYSVTAASPGSEVPAEMAAALAASSLVFRKSDSDYSFQLLQRAEQVFVFADKY
;
A
#
# COMPACT_ATOMS: atom_id res chain seq x y z
N MET A 1 45.55 -59.74 61.81
CA MET A 1 44.40 -58.82 61.93
C MET A 1 44.40 -57.93 60.69
N MET A 2 43.40 -58.08 59.82
CA MET A 2 43.29 -57.41 58.52
C MET A 2 43.04 -55.91 58.68
N VAL A 3 43.65 -55.05 57.84
CA VAL A 3 43.03 -53.79 57.41
C VAL A 3 43.45 -53.50 55.96
N GLY A 4 42.46 -53.11 55.15
CA GLY A 4 42.48 -53.05 53.69
C GLY A 4 43.35 -51.97 53.07
N ASN A 5 43.79 -52.25 51.84
CA ASN A 5 44.55 -51.35 50.99
C ASN A 5 43.56 -50.57 50.09
N GLY A 6 43.13 -49.38 50.52
CA GLY A 6 42.21 -48.52 49.77
C GLY A 6 42.95 -47.72 48.70
N LYS A 7 42.83 -48.12 47.43
CA LYS A 7 43.30 -47.31 46.29
C LYS A 7 42.29 -46.18 46.04
N SER A 8 42.62 -44.96 46.45
CA SER A 8 41.88 -43.76 46.05
C SER A 8 42.11 -43.50 44.56
N ARG A 9 41.06 -43.60 43.74
CA ARG A 9 41.06 -43.17 42.34
C ARG A 9 40.64 -41.70 42.30
N TRP A 10 41.59 -40.81 42.03
CA TRP A 10 41.29 -39.43 41.68
C TRP A 10 40.73 -39.39 40.26
N LEU A 11 39.43 -39.09 40.13
CA LEU A 11 38.80 -38.76 38.86
C LEU A 11 39.10 -37.29 38.53
N LEU A 12 39.99 -37.05 37.58
CA LEU A 12 40.15 -35.74 36.93
C LEU A 12 38.92 -35.51 36.03
N VAL A 13 38.00 -34.66 36.48
CA VAL A 13 36.93 -34.14 35.64
C VAL A 13 37.52 -33.02 34.78
N ALA A 14 37.76 -33.31 33.50
CA ALA A 14 38.11 -32.27 32.54
C ALA A 14 36.86 -31.41 32.28
N ALA A 15 36.87 -30.17 32.77
CA ALA A 15 35.85 -29.19 32.43
C ALA A 15 36.06 -28.76 30.97
N VAL A 16 35.27 -29.32 30.06
CA VAL A 16 35.19 -28.84 28.68
C VAL A 16 34.38 -27.55 28.70
N THR A 17 35.07 -26.41 28.76
CA THR A 17 34.45 -25.11 28.47
C THR A 17 34.15 -25.05 26.99
N PHE A 18 32.89 -25.28 26.61
CA PHE A 18 32.37 -24.86 25.32
C PHE A 18 32.40 -23.33 25.28
N LEU A 19 33.44 -22.74 24.67
CA LEU A 19 33.32 -21.40 24.13
C LEU A 19 32.35 -21.49 22.95
N GLY A 20 31.06 -21.23 23.22
CA GLY A 20 30.08 -21.01 22.17
C GLY A 20 30.57 -19.84 21.32
N ILE A 21 30.89 -20.11 20.05
CA ILE A 21 31.11 -19.07 19.06
C ILE A 21 29.75 -18.38 18.90
N VAL A 22 29.58 -17.23 19.56
CA VAL A 22 28.47 -16.33 19.27
C VAL A 22 28.76 -15.74 17.90
N VAL A 23 28.18 -16.34 16.86
CA VAL A 23 28.15 -15.73 15.53
C VAL A 23 27.17 -14.56 15.64
N PRO A 24 27.62 -13.29 15.55
CA PRO A 24 26.70 -12.17 15.52
C PRO A 24 25.77 -12.34 14.31
N ALA A 25 24.47 -12.19 14.53
CA ALA A 25 23.51 -12.20 13.44
C ALA A 25 23.91 -11.14 12.40
N LYS A 26 23.85 -11.47 11.11
CA LYS A 26 24.09 -10.48 10.06
C LYS A 26 23.06 -9.36 10.23
N PRO A 27 23.48 -8.08 10.21
CA PRO A 27 22.53 -6.97 10.27
C PRO A 27 21.57 -7.05 9.10
N HIS A 28 20.30 -6.72 9.33
CA HIS A 28 19.30 -6.66 8.28
C HIS A 28 19.63 -5.52 7.30
N ASN A 29 19.45 -5.77 6.00
CA ASN A 29 19.59 -4.74 4.99
C ASN A 29 18.25 -4.00 4.82
N TYR A 30 18.06 -2.93 5.61
CA TYR A 30 16.83 -2.14 5.57
C TYR A 30 16.63 -1.36 4.27
N GLY A 31 17.71 -1.04 3.53
CA GLY A 31 17.60 -0.43 2.21
C GLY A 31 16.97 -1.37 1.18
N ASP A 32 17.43 -2.63 1.14
CA ASP A 32 16.84 -3.67 0.28
C ASP A 32 15.38 -3.99 0.69
N ALA A 33 15.09 -3.98 1.99
CA ALA A 33 13.73 -4.16 2.50
C ALA A 33 12.80 -3.00 2.08
N LEU A 34 13.26 -1.75 2.20
CA LEU A 34 12.53 -0.56 1.77
C LEU A 34 12.26 -0.61 0.26
N TYR A 35 13.29 -0.86 -0.54
CA TYR A 35 13.17 -0.98 -2.00
C TYR A 35 12.08 -1.98 -2.40
N LYS A 36 12.11 -3.19 -1.82
CA LYS A 36 11.10 -4.22 -2.11
C LYS A 36 9.71 -3.85 -1.59
N SER A 37 9.64 -3.16 -0.45
CA SER A 37 8.37 -2.66 0.10
C SER A 37 7.72 -1.62 -0.81
N ILE A 38 8.50 -0.75 -1.44
CA ILE A 38 7.96 0.23 -2.41
C ILE A 38 7.67 -0.45 -3.75
N LEU A 39 8.53 -1.37 -4.21
CA LEU A 39 8.32 -2.17 -5.43
C LEU A 39 7.01 -2.98 -5.38
N PHE A 40 6.61 -3.46 -4.19
CA PHE A 40 5.34 -4.17 -3.98
C PHE A 40 4.13 -3.40 -4.52
N PHE A 41 4.11 -2.06 -4.39
CA PHE A 41 3.01 -1.25 -4.93
C PHE A 41 2.86 -1.42 -6.45
N GLN A 42 3.96 -1.53 -7.21
CA GLN A 42 3.86 -1.79 -8.66
C GLN A 42 3.13 -3.12 -8.95
N GLY A 43 3.34 -4.12 -8.10
CA GLY A 43 2.67 -5.42 -8.16
C GLY A 43 1.16 -5.35 -7.90
N GLN A 44 0.66 -4.29 -7.25
CA GLN A 44 -0.75 -4.12 -6.89
C GLN A 44 -1.53 -3.17 -7.83
N ARG A 45 -0.87 -2.51 -8.78
CA ARG A 45 -1.52 -1.50 -9.65
C ARG A 45 -2.64 -2.13 -10.49
N SER A 46 -3.79 -1.47 -10.60
CA SER A 46 -4.89 -1.78 -11.52
C SER A 46 -4.98 -0.74 -12.63
N GLY A 47 -5.56 -1.05 -13.78
CA GLY A 47 -5.68 -0.14 -14.93
C GLY A 47 -4.54 -0.26 -15.94
N HIS A 48 -4.32 0.81 -16.70
CA HIS A 48 -3.26 0.90 -17.72
C HIS A 48 -1.90 1.11 -17.08
N LEU A 49 -1.03 0.10 -17.13
CA LEU A 49 0.28 0.18 -16.48
C LEU A 49 1.24 1.12 -17.24
N PRO A 50 2.15 1.83 -16.54
CA PRO A 50 3.18 2.63 -17.19
C PRO A 50 4.17 1.76 -17.97
N GLU A 51 4.65 2.27 -19.10
CA GLU A 51 5.67 1.57 -19.91
C GLU A 51 6.99 1.36 -19.15
N SER A 52 7.34 2.31 -18.27
CA SER A 52 8.51 2.20 -17.39
C SER A 52 8.43 0.98 -16.48
N GLN A 53 7.26 0.69 -15.90
CA GLN A 53 7.06 -0.52 -15.09
C GLN A 53 7.20 -1.79 -15.93
N ARG A 54 6.59 -1.83 -17.12
CA ARG A 54 6.67 -3.00 -18.01
C ARG A 54 8.09 -3.33 -18.45
N THR A 55 8.97 -2.32 -18.52
CA THR A 55 10.36 -2.48 -18.99
C THR A 55 11.36 -2.70 -17.85
N TYR A 56 11.25 -1.91 -16.77
CA TYR A 56 12.29 -1.80 -15.74
C TYR A 56 11.81 -2.20 -14.33
N GLY A 57 10.50 -2.45 -14.14
CA GLY A 57 9.89 -2.77 -12.85
C GLY A 57 9.32 -4.18 -12.79
N ILE A 58 8.10 -4.31 -12.26
CA ILE A 58 7.36 -5.58 -12.23
C ILE A 58 6.84 -5.94 -13.63
N THR A 59 7.53 -6.86 -14.32
CA THR A 59 7.27 -7.23 -15.72
C THR A 59 6.21 -8.32 -15.94
N TRP A 60 5.79 -9.01 -14.87
CA TRP A 60 4.77 -10.06 -14.95
C TRP A 60 3.33 -9.54 -14.79
N ARG A 61 3.16 -8.23 -14.56
CA ARG A 61 1.86 -7.55 -14.50
C ARG A 61 1.52 -6.91 -15.85
N GLY A 62 0.23 -6.92 -16.20
CA GLY A 62 -0.31 -6.28 -17.40
C GLY A 62 -1.49 -5.36 -17.09
N ASP A 63 -2.01 -4.75 -18.15
CA ASP A 63 -3.21 -3.91 -18.09
C ASP A 63 -4.41 -4.75 -17.63
N SER A 64 -5.22 -4.21 -16.71
CA SER A 64 -6.35 -4.92 -16.11
C SER A 64 -7.47 -3.96 -15.69
N ALA A 65 -8.70 -4.46 -15.53
CA ALA A 65 -9.84 -3.69 -15.04
C ALA A 65 -10.09 -2.37 -15.82
N LEU A 66 -9.99 -2.43 -17.15
CA LEU A 66 -10.05 -1.25 -18.05
C LEU A 66 -11.45 -0.67 -18.25
N HIS A 67 -12.46 -1.30 -17.65
CA HIS A 67 -13.87 -0.93 -17.73
C HIS A 67 -14.44 -0.49 -16.37
N ASP A 68 -13.57 -0.26 -15.39
CA ASP A 68 -14.00 0.13 -14.05
C ASP A 68 -14.74 1.47 -14.08
N GLY A 69 -15.99 1.43 -13.60
CA GLY A 69 -16.89 2.57 -13.51
C GLY A 69 -17.77 2.82 -14.75
N ASP A 70 -17.74 1.95 -15.77
CA ASP A 70 -18.65 2.01 -16.92
C ASP A 70 -20.14 1.94 -16.49
N ASP A 71 -20.44 1.17 -15.44
CA ASP A 71 -21.78 1.01 -14.84
C ASP A 71 -22.35 2.32 -14.27
N VAL A 72 -21.47 3.21 -13.80
CA VAL A 72 -21.82 4.52 -13.23
C VAL A 72 -21.41 5.70 -14.12
N ARG A 73 -20.85 5.43 -15.30
CA ARG A 73 -20.36 6.43 -16.28
C ARG A 73 -19.32 7.39 -15.70
N VAL A 74 -18.42 6.86 -14.89
CA VAL A 74 -17.27 7.59 -14.32
C VAL A 74 -16.03 6.74 -14.57
N ASP A 75 -14.95 7.32 -15.10
CA ASP A 75 -13.68 6.59 -15.20
C ASP A 75 -13.17 6.27 -13.79
N LEU A 76 -13.15 4.99 -13.41
CA LEU A 76 -12.59 4.48 -12.16
C LEU A 76 -11.42 3.51 -12.43
N VAL A 77 -10.80 3.60 -13.61
CA VAL A 77 -9.60 2.84 -13.97
C VAL A 77 -8.39 3.41 -13.22
N GLY A 78 -7.52 2.54 -12.71
CA GLY A 78 -6.36 2.93 -11.89
C GLY A 78 -6.43 2.39 -10.46
N GLY A 79 -5.59 2.92 -9.57
CA GLY A 79 -5.58 2.56 -8.15
C GLY A 79 -4.92 1.22 -7.88
N TYR A 80 -5.11 0.70 -6.66
CA TYR A 80 -4.49 -0.54 -6.19
C TYR A 80 -5.54 -1.62 -5.91
N TYR A 81 -5.21 -2.86 -6.21
CA TYR A 81 -5.90 -4.00 -5.61
C TYR A 81 -5.50 -4.12 -4.14
N ASP A 82 -6.45 -4.49 -3.29
CA ASP A 82 -6.30 -4.41 -1.83
C ASP A 82 -5.28 -5.41 -1.29
N ALA A 83 -5.40 -6.69 -1.66
CA ALA A 83 -4.55 -7.75 -1.15
C ALA A 83 -4.16 -8.76 -2.24
N GLY A 84 -4.54 -10.02 -2.07
CA GLY A 84 -4.38 -11.06 -3.09
C GLY A 84 -5.60 -11.23 -4.00
N ASP A 85 -6.62 -10.39 -3.81
CA ASP A 85 -7.85 -10.31 -4.59
C ASP A 85 -7.77 -9.17 -5.63
N ASN A 86 -8.83 -8.98 -6.41
CA ASN A 86 -8.91 -7.93 -7.43
C ASN A 86 -9.92 -6.82 -7.10
N VAL A 87 -10.35 -6.72 -5.84
CA VAL A 87 -11.23 -5.65 -5.37
C VAL A 87 -10.42 -4.41 -5.03
N LYS A 88 -10.97 -3.23 -5.36
CA LYS A 88 -10.45 -1.95 -4.92
C LYS A 88 -11.23 -1.49 -3.70
N PHE A 89 -10.73 -1.78 -2.50
CA PHE A 89 -11.29 -1.22 -1.27
C PHE A 89 -10.65 0.14 -0.98
N ASN A 90 -11.41 1.23 -1.11
CA ASN A 90 -10.80 2.57 -1.05
C ASN A 90 -10.39 2.97 0.37
N PHE A 91 -10.98 2.39 1.41
CA PHE A 91 -10.62 2.72 2.79
C PHE A 91 -9.18 2.29 3.14
N PRO A 92 -8.79 0.99 3.02
CA PRO A 92 -7.40 0.59 3.22
C PRO A 92 -6.44 1.19 2.18
N MET A 93 -6.87 1.42 0.94
CA MET A 93 -6.06 2.12 -0.07
C MET A 93 -5.74 3.56 0.36
N ALA A 94 -6.74 4.30 0.86
CA ALA A 94 -6.57 5.65 1.37
C ALA A 94 -5.65 5.68 2.58
N PHE A 95 -5.91 4.83 3.57
CA PHE A 95 -5.05 4.69 4.74
C PHE A 95 -3.59 4.38 4.37
N THR A 96 -3.37 3.44 3.46
CA THR A 96 -2.03 3.09 2.96
C THR A 96 -1.33 4.30 2.31
N THR A 97 -2.08 5.10 1.56
CA THR A 97 -1.57 6.31 0.90
C THR A 97 -1.24 7.41 1.90
N THR A 98 -2.08 7.60 2.92
CA THR A 98 -1.81 8.50 4.05
C THR A 98 -0.52 8.11 4.76
N MET A 99 -0.36 6.82 5.10
CA MET A 99 0.82 6.31 5.81
C MET A 99 2.10 6.40 4.96
N LEU A 100 2.02 6.09 3.66
CA LEU A 100 3.16 6.24 2.76
C LEU A 100 3.56 7.72 2.61
N SER A 101 2.59 8.62 2.47
CA SER A 101 2.83 10.06 2.41
C SER A 101 3.46 10.58 3.70
N TRP A 102 2.97 10.15 4.86
CA TRP A 102 3.57 10.50 6.15
C TRP A 102 5.02 10.00 6.24
N SER A 103 5.28 8.74 5.85
CA SER A 103 6.64 8.20 5.82
C SER A 103 7.59 9.05 4.98
N VAL A 104 7.14 9.49 3.78
CA VAL A 104 7.92 10.39 2.93
C VAL A 104 8.15 11.74 3.61
N LEU A 105 7.12 12.34 4.20
CA LEU A 105 7.25 13.65 4.86
C LEU A 105 8.25 13.63 6.03
N GLU A 106 8.25 12.54 6.80
CA GLU A 106 9.10 12.41 8.00
C GLU A 106 10.53 11.95 7.66
N TYR A 107 10.68 11.00 6.73
CA TYR A 107 11.93 10.25 6.54
C TYR A 107 12.54 10.36 5.12
N TRP A 108 12.16 11.36 4.32
CA TRP A 108 12.66 11.49 2.94
C TRP A 108 14.20 11.51 2.82
N ARG A 109 14.92 11.97 3.86
CA ARG A 109 16.39 12.02 3.83
C ARG A 109 17.01 10.63 3.97
N GLU A 110 16.41 9.80 4.81
CA GLU A 110 16.82 8.43 5.11
C GLU A 110 16.43 7.45 4.00
N MET A 111 15.34 7.73 3.27
CA MET A 111 14.92 6.91 2.12
C MET A 111 15.96 6.89 0.99
N GLY A 112 16.69 7.99 0.78
CA GLY A 112 17.55 8.18 -0.39
C GLY A 112 16.76 8.66 -1.61
N SER A 113 17.45 9.31 -2.55
CA SER A 113 16.79 10.03 -3.65
C SER A 113 16.04 9.12 -4.62
N GLU A 114 16.56 7.92 -4.90
CA GLU A 114 15.93 6.97 -5.83
C GLU A 114 14.62 6.40 -5.24
N GLU A 115 14.68 5.90 -4.01
CA GLU A 115 13.49 5.36 -3.33
C GLU A 115 12.46 6.43 -2.99
N LEU A 116 12.88 7.68 -2.74
CA LEU A 116 11.97 8.79 -2.59
C LEU A 116 11.13 9.02 -3.86
N GLU A 117 11.73 8.93 -5.05
CA GLU A 117 10.99 9.08 -6.30
C GLU A 117 10.07 7.87 -6.55
N ASN A 118 10.53 6.65 -6.27
CA ASN A 118 9.67 5.45 -6.33
C ASN A 118 8.47 5.55 -5.38
N ALA A 119 8.67 6.05 -4.15
CA ALA A 119 7.61 6.26 -3.18
C ALA A 119 6.62 7.34 -3.63
N LYS A 120 7.11 8.45 -4.20
CA LYS A 120 6.25 9.48 -4.80
C LYS A 120 5.42 8.92 -5.96
N GLU A 121 6.00 8.11 -6.84
CA GLU A 121 5.25 7.47 -7.93
C GLU A 121 4.14 6.54 -7.41
N ALA A 122 4.39 5.83 -6.30
CA ALA A 122 3.37 5.02 -5.65
C ALA A 122 2.24 5.87 -5.05
N ILE A 123 2.58 6.95 -4.34
CA ILE A 123 1.59 7.91 -3.82
C ILE A 123 0.76 8.49 -4.97
N LYS A 124 1.42 8.95 -6.04
CA LYS A 124 0.76 9.57 -7.20
C LYS A 124 -0.24 8.62 -7.85
N TRP A 125 0.10 7.33 -7.96
CA TRP A 125 -0.79 6.32 -8.53
C TRP A 125 -2.10 6.18 -7.76
N ALA A 126 -2.02 6.16 -6.41
CA ALA A 126 -3.20 6.14 -5.56
C ALA A 126 -3.99 7.44 -5.68
N THR A 127 -3.33 8.60 -5.62
CA THR A 127 -4.03 9.88 -5.63
C THR A 127 -4.67 10.21 -6.97
N ASP A 128 -4.07 9.82 -8.10
CA ASP A 128 -4.70 9.95 -9.42
C ASP A 128 -6.02 9.17 -9.47
N TYR A 129 -6.08 7.98 -8.89
CA TYR A 129 -7.33 7.22 -8.77
C TYR A 129 -8.30 7.85 -7.77
N MET A 130 -7.85 8.32 -6.60
CA MET A 130 -8.74 8.98 -5.63
C MET A 130 -9.35 10.26 -6.20
N MET A 131 -8.63 11.01 -7.05
CA MET A 131 -9.16 12.16 -7.79
C MET A 131 -10.28 11.76 -8.76
N LYS A 132 -10.27 10.53 -9.28
CA LYS A 132 -11.38 10.00 -10.08
C LYS A 132 -12.55 9.55 -9.20
N ALA A 133 -12.28 8.76 -8.16
CA ALA A 133 -13.27 8.24 -7.21
C ALA A 133 -14.02 9.32 -6.41
N THR A 134 -13.45 10.53 -6.31
CA THR A 134 -14.08 11.69 -5.66
C THR A 134 -14.54 12.76 -6.65
N SER A 135 -14.53 12.48 -7.96
CA SER A 135 -14.86 13.47 -9.00
C SER A 135 -16.31 13.99 -8.96
N LYS A 136 -17.19 13.25 -8.28
CA LYS A 136 -18.62 13.56 -8.12
C LYS A 136 -18.99 14.07 -6.72
N VAL A 137 -18.00 14.46 -5.91
CA VAL A 137 -18.24 14.91 -4.53
C VAL A 137 -19.13 16.16 -4.46
N SER A 138 -19.05 17.07 -5.46
CA SER A 138 -19.95 18.23 -5.56
C SER A 138 -21.42 17.84 -5.75
N ASP A 139 -21.66 16.67 -6.33
CA ASP A 139 -22.98 16.09 -6.55
C ASP A 139 -23.41 15.23 -5.35
N GLY A 140 -22.60 15.20 -4.28
CA GLY A 140 -22.85 14.42 -3.07
C GLY A 140 -22.57 12.93 -3.21
N VAL A 141 -21.63 12.54 -4.09
CA VAL A 141 -21.25 11.13 -4.35
C VAL A 141 -19.75 10.94 -4.21
N VAL A 142 -19.34 9.94 -3.41
CA VAL A 142 -17.94 9.48 -3.32
C VAL A 142 -17.91 7.97 -3.55
N PHE A 143 -17.13 7.52 -4.53
CA PHE A 143 -16.94 6.09 -4.80
C PHE A 143 -15.97 5.49 -3.78
N VAL A 144 -16.38 4.39 -3.15
CA VAL A 144 -15.66 3.77 -2.02
C VAL A 144 -15.17 2.35 -2.32
N GLN A 145 -15.67 1.73 -3.39
CA GLN A 145 -15.25 0.40 -3.79
C GLN A 145 -15.52 0.14 -5.28
N VAL A 146 -14.68 -0.66 -5.91
CA VAL A 146 -14.94 -1.26 -7.24
C VAL A 146 -14.63 -2.75 -7.20
N GLY A 147 -15.61 -3.58 -7.58
CA GLY A 147 -15.53 -5.04 -7.47
C GLY A 147 -16.53 -5.60 -6.47
N GLU A 148 -17.18 -6.71 -6.85
CA GLU A 148 -18.03 -7.48 -5.94
C GLU A 148 -17.18 -8.55 -5.21
N PRO A 149 -17.06 -8.48 -3.87
CA PRO A 149 -16.08 -9.27 -3.14
C PRO A 149 -16.36 -10.78 -3.13
N TYR A 150 -17.63 -11.21 -3.09
CA TYR A 150 -17.93 -12.64 -3.07
C TYR A 150 -17.62 -13.29 -4.43
N SER A 151 -17.95 -12.62 -5.53
CA SER A 151 -17.62 -13.06 -6.88
C SER A 151 -16.11 -13.08 -7.11
N ASP A 152 -15.40 -12.04 -6.68
CA ASP A 152 -13.94 -11.95 -6.75
C ASP A 152 -13.27 -13.10 -5.97
N HIS A 153 -13.63 -13.26 -4.69
CA HIS A 153 -12.96 -14.21 -3.79
C HIS A 153 -13.29 -15.68 -4.05
N THR A 154 -14.33 -15.96 -4.85
CA THR A 154 -14.64 -17.31 -5.33
C THR A 154 -13.93 -17.67 -6.63
N SER A 155 -13.19 -16.72 -7.23
CA SER A 155 -12.47 -16.88 -8.49
C SER A 155 -10.95 -16.69 -8.30
N TRP A 156 -10.16 -17.72 -8.59
CA TRP A 156 -8.69 -17.62 -8.54
C TRP A 156 -8.12 -17.28 -9.92
N GLN A 157 -8.01 -15.99 -10.22
CA GLN A 157 -7.61 -15.49 -11.53
C GLN A 157 -6.56 -14.38 -11.44
N ARG A 158 -5.80 -14.22 -12.52
CA ARG A 158 -4.93 -13.05 -12.70
C ARG A 158 -5.80 -11.81 -12.93
N PRO A 159 -5.39 -10.61 -12.48
CA PRO A 159 -6.12 -9.39 -12.77
C PRO A 159 -6.37 -9.16 -14.26
N GLU A 160 -5.43 -9.57 -15.11
CA GLU A 160 -5.52 -9.36 -16.56
C GLU A 160 -6.59 -10.24 -17.25
N ASP A 161 -7.04 -11.31 -16.58
CA ASP A 161 -8.03 -12.27 -17.11
C ASP A 161 -9.36 -12.25 -16.34
N MET A 162 -9.58 -11.25 -15.47
CA MET A 162 -10.73 -11.20 -14.58
C MET A 162 -12.06 -11.20 -15.36
N THR A 163 -12.99 -12.05 -14.93
CA THR A 163 -14.35 -12.14 -15.49
C THR A 163 -15.45 -11.85 -14.48
N THR A 164 -15.08 -11.43 -13.27
CA THR A 164 -15.99 -11.16 -12.15
C THR A 164 -16.63 -9.77 -12.28
N ASP A 165 -17.78 -9.57 -11.62
CA ASP A 165 -18.49 -8.30 -11.68
C ASP A 165 -17.70 -7.19 -10.98
N ARG A 166 -17.59 -6.04 -11.66
CA ARG A 166 -16.80 -4.87 -11.21
C ARG A 166 -17.64 -3.66 -10.84
N THR A 167 -18.76 -3.92 -10.16
CA THR A 167 -19.70 -2.90 -9.71
C THR A 167 -19.00 -1.80 -8.91
N ALA A 168 -19.31 -0.54 -9.21
CA ALA A 168 -18.86 0.61 -8.45
C ALA A 168 -19.84 0.94 -7.31
N TYR A 169 -19.34 0.97 -6.08
CA TYR A 169 -20.12 1.34 -4.89
C TYR A 169 -19.75 2.74 -4.44
N SER A 170 -20.75 3.48 -3.96
CA SER A 170 -20.56 4.86 -3.47
C SER A 170 -21.33 5.10 -2.18
N VAL A 171 -20.80 6.03 -1.39
CA VAL A 171 -21.56 6.70 -0.33
C VAL A 171 -22.12 8.00 -0.89
N THR A 172 -23.29 8.39 -0.39
CA THR A 172 -24.00 9.59 -0.84
C THR A 172 -24.56 10.37 0.33
N ALA A 173 -24.99 11.61 0.12
CA ALA A 173 -25.68 12.39 1.15
C ALA A 173 -26.95 11.70 1.72
N ALA A 174 -27.58 10.78 0.97
CA ALA A 174 -28.75 10.03 1.41
C ALA A 174 -28.41 8.70 2.10
N SER A 175 -27.23 8.16 1.82
CA SER A 175 -26.69 6.93 2.42
C SER A 175 -25.21 7.17 2.74
N PRO A 176 -24.92 7.91 3.84
CA PRO A 176 -23.58 8.38 4.13
C PRO A 176 -22.70 7.29 4.74
N GLY A 177 -21.42 7.61 4.81
CA GLY A 177 -20.39 6.85 5.50
C GLY A 177 -19.14 7.71 5.53
N SER A 178 -18.91 8.38 6.66
CA SER A 178 -17.93 9.46 6.77
C SER A 178 -16.49 8.94 6.79
N GLU A 179 -16.27 7.70 7.21
CA GLU A 179 -14.93 7.12 7.42
C GLU A 179 -14.10 7.05 6.14
N VAL A 180 -14.66 6.52 5.05
CA VAL A 180 -13.91 6.34 3.79
C VAL A 180 -13.59 7.67 3.12
N PRO A 181 -14.56 8.61 2.93
CA PRO A 181 -14.26 9.92 2.39
C PRO A 181 -13.31 10.72 3.29
N ALA A 182 -13.44 10.66 4.62
CA ALA A 182 -12.51 11.33 5.52
C ALA A 182 -11.07 10.82 5.36
N GLU A 183 -10.88 9.50 5.24
CA GLU A 183 -9.55 8.94 5.01
C GLU A 183 -9.02 9.25 3.60
N MET A 184 -9.88 9.26 2.57
CA MET A 184 -9.49 9.73 1.24
C MET A 184 -9.07 11.21 1.26
N ALA A 185 -9.75 12.05 2.04
CA ALA A 185 -9.37 13.44 2.23
C ALA A 185 -8.01 13.54 2.95
N ALA A 186 -7.76 12.73 3.98
CA ALA A 186 -6.47 12.67 4.66
C ALA A 186 -5.34 12.24 3.71
N ALA A 187 -5.58 11.21 2.88
CA ALA A 187 -4.62 10.74 1.89
C ALA A 187 -4.26 11.82 0.87
N LEU A 188 -5.27 12.50 0.30
CA LEU A 188 -5.08 13.59 -0.65
C LEU A 188 -4.36 14.79 -0.01
N ALA A 189 -4.73 15.17 1.21
CA ALA A 189 -4.09 16.26 1.94
C ALA A 189 -2.63 15.95 2.28
N ALA A 190 -2.32 14.77 2.81
CA ALA A 190 -0.95 14.36 3.11
C ALA A 190 -0.08 14.31 1.84
N SER A 191 -0.64 13.75 0.76
CA SER A 191 0.02 13.71 -0.55
C SER A 191 0.28 15.10 -1.12
N SER A 192 -0.63 16.06 -0.92
CA SER A 192 -0.42 17.45 -1.35
C SER A 192 0.86 18.04 -0.76
N LEU A 193 1.21 17.70 0.49
CA LEU A 193 2.42 18.17 1.13
C LEU A 193 3.68 17.53 0.53
N VAL A 194 3.60 16.24 0.16
CA VAL A 194 4.69 15.51 -0.51
C VAL A 194 5.07 16.17 -1.84
N PHE A 195 4.06 16.54 -2.65
CA PHE A 195 4.29 17.12 -3.98
C PHE A 195 4.51 18.63 -3.95
N ARG A 196 4.29 19.33 -2.82
CA ARG A 196 4.27 20.79 -2.72
C ARG A 196 5.45 21.52 -3.40
N LYS A 197 6.65 20.93 -3.37
CA LYS A 197 7.86 21.53 -3.96
C LYS A 197 8.19 21.01 -5.36
N SER A 198 7.89 19.75 -5.65
CA SER A 198 8.24 19.10 -6.92
C SER A 198 7.18 19.27 -8.00
N ASP A 199 5.91 19.42 -7.60
CA ASP A 199 4.76 19.62 -8.48
C ASP A 199 3.69 20.44 -7.73
N SER A 200 3.83 21.76 -7.78
CA SER A 200 2.95 22.69 -7.06
C SER A 200 1.51 22.68 -7.57
N ASP A 201 1.33 22.44 -8.87
CA ASP A 201 0.01 22.46 -9.50
C ASP A 201 -0.78 21.21 -9.09
N TYR A 202 -0.13 20.04 -9.12
CA TYR A 202 -0.73 18.80 -8.62
C TYR A 202 -1.00 18.88 -7.11
N SER A 203 -0.04 19.39 -6.33
CA SER A 203 -0.22 19.65 -4.89
C SER A 203 -1.48 20.49 -4.60
N PHE A 204 -1.68 21.58 -5.33
CA PHE A 204 -2.86 22.43 -5.18
C PHE A 204 -4.16 21.68 -5.50
N GLN A 205 -4.20 20.90 -6.60
CA GLN A 205 -5.37 20.12 -6.98
C GLN A 205 -5.73 19.06 -5.91
N LEU A 206 -4.72 18.38 -5.36
CA LEU A 206 -4.92 17.40 -4.30
C LEU A 206 -5.52 18.04 -3.04
N LEU A 207 -4.97 19.18 -2.60
CA LEU A 207 -5.46 19.89 -1.42
C LEU A 207 -6.90 20.38 -1.62
N GLN A 208 -7.18 20.97 -2.79
CA GLN A 208 -8.53 21.44 -3.12
C GLN A 208 -9.55 20.29 -3.09
N ARG A 209 -9.21 19.13 -3.64
CA ARG A 209 -10.09 17.96 -3.57
C ARG A 209 -10.22 17.44 -2.15
N ALA A 210 -9.13 17.39 -1.38
CA ALA A 210 -9.16 16.96 0.01
C ALA A 210 -10.16 17.80 0.84
N GLU A 211 -10.15 19.13 0.68
CA GLU A 211 -11.10 20.02 1.35
C GLU A 211 -12.55 19.72 0.98
N GLN A 212 -12.84 19.51 -0.31
CA GLN A 212 -14.19 19.18 -0.78
C GLN A 212 -14.70 17.85 -0.20
N VAL A 213 -13.84 16.83 -0.18
CA VAL A 213 -14.17 15.49 0.31
C VAL A 213 -14.30 15.49 1.83
N PHE A 214 -13.45 16.23 2.54
CA PHE A 214 -13.58 16.41 3.98
C PHE A 214 -14.88 17.11 4.36
N VAL A 215 -15.27 18.18 3.64
CA VAL A 215 -16.56 18.86 3.86
C VAL A 215 -17.75 17.91 3.63
N PHE A 216 -17.68 17.02 2.64
CA PHE A 216 -18.69 15.98 2.45
C PHE A 216 -18.75 15.04 3.66
N ALA A 217 -17.60 14.55 4.13
CA ALA A 217 -17.48 13.61 5.24
C ALA A 217 -17.93 14.20 6.59
N ASP A 218 -17.63 15.47 6.85
CA ASP A 218 -18.01 16.16 8.08
C ASP A 218 -19.51 16.48 8.13
N LYS A 219 -20.11 16.71 6.96
CA LYS A 219 -21.51 17.16 6.85
C LYS A 219 -22.52 16.01 6.90
N TYR A 220 -22.20 14.85 6.33
CA TYR A 220 -23.12 13.71 6.14
C TYR A 220 -22.57 12.44 6.80
#